data_AF-A0A2E0TIF7-F1
#
_entry.id   AF-A0A2E0TIF7-F1
#
_cell.length_a   1.000
_cell.length_b   1.000
_cell.length_c   1.000
_cell.angle_alpha   90.00
_cell.angle_beta   90.00
_cell.angle_gamma   90.00
#
_symmetry.space_group_name_H-M   'P 1'
#
loop_
_entity.id
_entity.type
_entity.pdbx_description
1 polymer ?
#
loop_
_entity_poly.entity_id
_entity_poly.type
_entity_poly.pdbx_seq_one_letter_code
_entity_poly.pdbx_strand_id
1 'polypeptide(L)'
;MVSRRLFGLALSALLLAACPSEKAVTEAIIVIDSDLAVPDSLDELVIEVSGPEGRMESATATLGGEQAPLPRTLTLVQGSGPTGPYTVVARGRQGGGDVVSRTARFSFVPEESVVILMHLVEACIGQDCGANQTCTERGCQSVDRSDLFVWTGVPPRLGETPDAGLPDAGTPDDGSVPTDACTEELCNDADDDCDGEVDEGFDLATDPFNCGGCGNLCVFRNGDGECTGGECVVTACDPGFDDCVAGNDGCETDVRMDEANCGACGNACSPPRDICCNSECRPNCN
;
A
#
# COMPACT_ATOMS: atom_id res chain seq x y z
N MET A 1 -61.18 25.94 42.47
CA MET A 1 -61.03 24.60 41.88
C MET A 1 -59.57 24.42 41.50
N VAL A 2 -58.94 23.41 42.09
CA VAL A 2 -57.53 23.04 41.90
C VAL A 2 -57.39 22.36 40.53
N SER A 3 -56.37 22.72 39.74
CA SER A 3 -55.86 21.80 38.72
C SER A 3 -54.35 21.93 38.62
N ARG A 4 -53.67 20.94 39.20
CA ARG A 4 -52.24 20.63 39.02
C ARG A 4 -52.01 20.26 37.56
N ARG A 5 -50.95 20.79 36.94
CA ARG A 5 -50.28 20.13 35.81
C ARG A 5 -48.80 19.95 36.14
N LEU A 6 -48.43 18.69 36.33
CA LEU A 6 -47.06 18.18 36.35
C LEU A 6 -46.67 17.75 34.93
N PHE A 7 -45.35 17.57 34.73
CA PHE A 7 -44.62 16.89 33.65
C PHE A 7 -44.42 17.68 32.33
N GLY A 8 -43.22 17.75 31.75
CA GLY A 8 -41.97 17.05 32.06
C GLY A 8 -40.75 17.73 31.41
N LEU A 9 -39.59 17.52 32.03
CA LEU A 9 -38.27 17.86 31.49
C LEU A 9 -38.01 17.02 30.24
N ALA A 10 -37.91 17.66 29.08
CA ALA A 10 -37.39 17.04 27.88
C ALA A 10 -35.86 16.95 28.01
N LEU A 11 -35.37 15.76 28.35
CA LEU A 11 -33.96 15.42 28.34
C LEU A 11 -33.56 15.21 26.87
N SER A 12 -32.93 16.21 26.25
CA SER A 12 -32.39 16.10 24.90
C SER A 12 -31.28 15.04 24.87
N ALA A 13 -31.57 13.89 24.29
CA ALA A 13 -30.59 12.86 24.01
C ALA A 13 -29.67 13.33 22.88
N LEU A 14 -28.42 13.62 23.23
CA LEU A 14 -27.33 13.86 22.28
C LEU A 14 -27.01 12.51 21.61
N LEU A 15 -27.56 12.29 20.41
CA LEU A 15 -27.19 11.16 19.55
C LEU A 15 -25.77 11.42 19.03
N LEU A 16 -24.78 10.81 19.67
CA LEU A 16 -23.45 10.62 19.09
C LEU A 16 -23.64 9.74 17.85
N ALA A 17 -23.63 10.37 16.66
CA ALA A 17 -23.41 9.65 15.42
C ALA A 17 -21.98 9.10 15.47
N ALA A 18 -21.85 7.83 15.81
CA ALA A 18 -20.61 7.11 15.57
C ALA A 18 -20.39 7.11 14.04
N CYS A 19 -19.23 7.59 13.60
CA CYS A 19 -18.81 7.38 12.21
C CYS A 19 -18.96 5.90 11.86
N PRO A 20 -19.54 5.54 10.71
CA PRO A 20 -19.39 4.18 10.21
C PRO A 20 -17.90 3.94 10.04
N SER A 21 -17.34 3.02 10.82
CA SER A 21 -15.97 2.56 10.63
C SER A 21 -15.87 2.10 9.17
N GLU A 22 -15.03 2.75 8.38
CA GLU A 22 -14.65 2.29 7.06
C GLU A 22 -14.30 0.81 7.20
N LYS A 23 -14.96 -0.07 6.43
CA LYS A 23 -14.72 -1.51 6.57
C LYS A 23 -13.24 -1.76 6.32
N ALA A 24 -12.52 -2.15 7.36
CA ALA A 24 -11.13 -2.52 7.26
C ALA A 24 -11.00 -3.68 6.27
N VAL A 25 -10.27 -3.45 5.18
CA VAL A 25 -10.03 -4.45 4.14
C VAL A 25 -8.97 -5.40 4.67
N THR A 26 -9.21 -6.70 4.54
CA THR A 26 -8.18 -7.68 4.85
C THR A 26 -7.30 -7.88 3.61
N GLU A 27 -6.04 -7.48 3.67
CA GLU A 27 -5.12 -7.59 2.55
C GLU A 27 -3.67 -7.81 3.00
N ALA A 28 -2.85 -8.28 2.07
CA ALA A 28 -1.42 -8.46 2.24
C ALA A 28 -0.68 -7.79 1.09
N ILE A 29 0.23 -6.88 1.42
CA ILE A 29 1.03 -6.11 0.47
C ILE A 29 2.41 -6.74 0.43
N ILE A 30 2.72 -7.39 -0.68
CA ILE A 30 4.03 -7.98 -0.91
C ILE A 30 4.93 -6.90 -1.50
N VAL A 31 6.02 -6.57 -0.80
CA VAL A 31 7.02 -5.61 -1.25
C VAL A 31 8.29 -6.36 -1.63
N ILE A 32 8.74 -6.17 -2.86
CA ILE A 32 9.94 -6.83 -3.38
C ILE A 32 10.93 -5.75 -3.78
N ASP A 33 12.08 -5.78 -3.13
CA ASP A 33 13.24 -4.94 -3.44
C ASP A 33 14.46 -5.81 -3.70
N SER A 34 15.54 -5.25 -4.26
CA SER A 34 16.74 -6.01 -4.61
C SER A 34 18.00 -5.14 -4.58
N ASP A 35 19.13 -5.72 -4.16
CA ASP A 35 20.47 -5.13 -4.33
C ASP A 35 21.13 -5.52 -5.67
N LEU A 36 20.57 -6.51 -6.39
CA LEU A 36 21.04 -6.89 -7.73
C LEU A 36 20.77 -5.76 -8.75
N ALA A 37 21.73 -5.55 -9.64
CA ALA A 37 21.62 -4.54 -10.71
C ALA A 37 20.50 -4.86 -11.72
N VAL A 38 19.73 -3.85 -12.10
CA VAL A 38 18.67 -3.94 -13.12
C VAL A 38 19.05 -3.06 -14.32
N PRO A 39 18.98 -3.55 -15.58
CA PRO A 39 18.56 -4.90 -15.99
C PRO A 39 19.69 -5.94 -16.02
N ASP A 40 20.92 -5.55 -15.65
CA ASP A 40 22.14 -6.34 -15.91
C ASP A 40 22.28 -7.63 -15.09
N SER A 41 21.57 -7.75 -13.97
CA SER A 41 21.53 -8.95 -13.12
C SER A 41 20.11 -9.48 -12.91
N LEU A 42 19.09 -8.63 -13.07
CA LEU A 42 17.68 -8.99 -13.07
C LEU A 42 16.92 -8.22 -14.17
N ASP A 43 16.23 -8.92 -15.07
CA ASP A 43 15.40 -8.34 -16.12
C ASP A 43 13.91 -8.67 -15.99
N GLU A 44 13.54 -9.56 -15.05
CA GLU A 44 12.17 -9.97 -14.84
C GLU A 44 11.94 -10.38 -13.37
N LEU A 45 10.76 -10.02 -12.84
CA LEU A 45 10.25 -10.43 -11.55
C LEU A 45 9.04 -11.35 -11.76
N VAL A 46 9.07 -12.54 -11.18
CA VAL A 46 7.93 -13.47 -11.16
C VAL A 46 7.49 -13.69 -9.72
N ILE A 47 6.21 -13.54 -9.46
CA ILE A 47 5.60 -13.75 -8.15
C ILE A 47 4.57 -14.87 -8.28
N GLU A 48 4.73 -15.94 -7.53
CA GLU A 48 3.82 -17.07 -7.49
C GLU A 48 3.15 -17.13 -6.12
N VAL A 49 1.81 -17.19 -6.09
CA VAL A 49 1.02 -17.24 -4.86
C VAL A 49 0.21 -18.52 -4.85
N SER A 50 0.35 -19.31 -3.80
CA SER A 50 -0.42 -20.54 -3.59
C SER A 50 -1.24 -20.46 -2.31
N GLY A 51 -2.53 -20.77 -2.42
CA GLY A 51 -3.48 -20.78 -1.31
C GLY A 51 -3.74 -22.19 -0.74
N PRO A 52 -4.43 -22.28 0.41
CA PRO A 52 -4.66 -23.54 1.14
C PRO A 52 -5.53 -24.56 0.39
N GLU A 53 -6.30 -24.13 -0.61
CA GLU A 53 -7.13 -25.00 -1.46
C GLU A 53 -6.41 -25.44 -2.75
N GLY A 54 -5.10 -25.21 -2.84
CA GLY A 54 -4.30 -25.55 -4.02
C GLY A 54 -4.48 -24.59 -5.19
N ARG A 55 -5.18 -23.46 -4.99
CA ARG A 55 -5.23 -22.37 -5.96
C ARG A 55 -3.85 -21.77 -6.12
N MET A 56 -3.41 -21.58 -7.36
CA MET A 56 -2.15 -20.92 -7.70
C MET A 56 -2.43 -19.76 -8.62
N GLU A 57 -1.81 -18.63 -8.36
CA GLU A 57 -1.84 -17.43 -9.19
C GLU A 57 -0.40 -16.97 -9.41
N SER A 58 -0.12 -16.35 -10.56
CA SER A 58 1.21 -15.80 -10.83
C SER A 58 1.12 -14.42 -11.46
N ALA A 59 2.02 -13.54 -11.06
CA ALA A 59 2.23 -12.23 -11.65
C ALA A 59 3.66 -12.14 -12.21
N THR A 60 3.84 -11.37 -13.29
CA THR A 60 5.15 -11.19 -13.93
C THR A 60 5.32 -9.72 -14.30
N ALA A 61 6.51 -9.19 -14.06
CA ALA A 61 6.88 -7.82 -14.39
C ALA A 61 8.28 -7.78 -15.00
N THR A 62 8.44 -7.04 -16.09
CA THR A 62 9.76 -6.74 -16.68
C THR A 62 10.46 -5.64 -15.88
N LEU A 63 11.78 -5.76 -15.74
CA LEU A 63 12.62 -4.80 -15.01
C LEU A 63 13.60 -4.10 -15.97
N GLY A 64 13.81 -2.80 -15.74
CA GLY A 64 14.73 -1.95 -16.52
C GLY A 64 14.03 -1.08 -17.57
N GLY A 65 14.82 -0.34 -18.37
CA GLY A 65 14.29 0.52 -19.42
C GLY A 65 13.37 1.63 -18.89
N GLU A 66 12.19 1.77 -19.50
CA GLU A 66 11.13 2.71 -19.07
C GLU A 66 10.14 2.07 -18.07
N GLN A 67 10.37 0.82 -17.65
CA GLN A 67 9.52 0.18 -16.65
C GLN A 67 9.85 0.73 -15.26
N ALA A 68 8.86 0.77 -14.37
CA ALA A 68 9.08 1.25 -13.01
C ALA A 68 10.23 0.51 -12.29
N PRO A 69 11.03 1.22 -11.47
CA PRO A 69 12.14 0.61 -10.74
C PRO A 69 11.65 -0.26 -9.57
N LEU A 70 12.58 -0.90 -8.88
CA LEU A 70 12.31 -1.51 -7.58
C LEU A 70 12.26 -0.44 -6.47
N PRO A 71 11.51 -0.67 -5.37
CA PRO A 71 10.74 -1.86 -5.05
C PRO A 71 9.45 -1.96 -5.88
N ARG A 72 8.97 -3.19 -6.06
CA ARG A 72 7.67 -3.47 -6.66
C ARG A 72 6.71 -4.02 -5.61
N THR A 73 5.44 -3.65 -5.74
CA THR A 73 4.39 -4.11 -4.85
C THR A 73 3.38 -5.00 -5.56
N LEU A 74 2.88 -6.00 -4.84
CA LEU A 74 1.72 -6.80 -5.23
C LEU A 74 0.76 -6.88 -4.06
N THR A 75 -0.45 -6.35 -4.23
CA THR A 75 -1.50 -6.42 -3.22
C THR A 75 -2.35 -7.66 -3.42
N LEU A 76 -2.48 -8.46 -2.37
CA LEU A 76 -3.39 -9.59 -2.29
C LEU A 76 -4.58 -9.22 -1.39
N VAL A 77 -5.77 -9.09 -1.98
CA VAL A 77 -6.99 -8.80 -1.23
C VAL A 77 -7.69 -10.10 -0.85
N GLN A 78 -8.07 -10.24 0.42
CA GLN A 78 -8.79 -11.42 0.89
C GLN A 78 -10.26 -11.35 0.48
N GLY A 79 -10.71 -12.33 -0.32
CA GLY A 79 -12.12 -12.59 -0.58
C GLY A 79 -12.78 -13.44 0.51
N SER A 80 -13.90 -14.10 0.19
CA SER A 80 -14.64 -14.97 1.12
C SER A 80 -13.98 -16.35 1.38
N GLY A 81 -12.69 -16.50 1.14
CA GLY A 81 -11.95 -17.77 1.21
C GLY A 81 -11.28 -18.02 2.57
N PRO A 82 -10.55 -19.14 2.72
CA PRO A 82 -9.78 -19.43 3.92
C PRO A 82 -8.72 -18.34 4.19
N THR A 83 -8.41 -18.09 5.46
CA THR A 83 -7.40 -17.08 5.86
C THR A 83 -5.97 -17.53 5.62
N GLY A 84 -5.71 -18.83 5.42
CA GLY A 84 -4.37 -19.32 5.12
C GLY A 84 -4.16 -20.80 5.43
N PRO A 85 -2.90 -21.28 5.37
CA PRO A 85 -1.73 -20.48 4.98
C PRO A 85 -1.65 -20.24 3.48
N TYR A 86 -1.16 -19.06 3.10
CA TYR A 86 -0.75 -18.72 1.74
C TYR A 86 0.78 -18.80 1.65
N THR A 87 1.31 -19.33 0.56
CA THR A 87 2.76 -19.32 0.27
C THR A 87 3.02 -18.46 -0.97
N VAL A 88 3.88 -17.47 -0.82
CA VAL A 88 4.36 -16.56 -1.87
C VAL A 88 5.80 -16.92 -2.20
N VAL A 89 6.10 -17.03 -3.49
CA VAL A 89 7.47 -17.18 -4.00
C VAL A 89 7.75 -16.01 -4.93
N ALA A 90 8.71 -15.16 -4.57
CA ALA A 90 9.23 -14.12 -5.43
C ALA A 90 10.53 -14.60 -6.08
N ARG A 91 10.64 -14.48 -7.41
CA ARG A 91 11.79 -14.90 -8.20
C ARG A 91 12.31 -13.73 -9.02
N GLY A 92 13.57 -13.40 -8.83
CA GLY A 92 14.31 -12.53 -9.75
C GLY A 92 14.90 -13.38 -10.87
N ARG A 93 14.66 -12.99 -12.11
CA ARG A 93 15.12 -13.70 -13.30
C ARG A 93 16.01 -12.83 -14.17
N GLN A 94 16.89 -13.50 -14.91
CA GLN A 94 17.75 -12.89 -15.91
C GLN A 94 17.79 -13.78 -17.16
N GLY A 95 17.48 -13.22 -18.32
CA GLY A 95 17.51 -13.96 -19.59
C GLY A 95 16.63 -15.21 -19.59
N GLY A 96 15.57 -15.21 -18.76
CA GLY A 96 14.65 -16.34 -18.56
C GLY A 96 15.15 -17.43 -17.59
N GLY A 97 16.27 -17.25 -16.90
CA GLY A 97 16.71 -18.12 -15.80
C GLY A 97 16.41 -17.54 -14.43
N ASP A 98 16.10 -18.38 -13.45
CA ASP A 98 15.97 -17.97 -12.04
C ASP A 98 17.36 -17.66 -11.47
N VAL A 99 17.56 -16.45 -10.94
CA VAL A 99 18.83 -15.99 -10.34
C VAL A 99 18.77 -16.11 -8.83
N VAL A 100 17.70 -15.58 -8.23
CA VAL A 100 17.47 -15.58 -6.79
C VAL A 100 15.98 -15.72 -6.51
N SER A 101 15.64 -16.38 -5.39
CA SER A 101 14.25 -16.55 -5.00
C SER A 101 14.09 -16.42 -3.49
N ARG A 102 12.92 -15.92 -3.08
CA ARG A 102 12.53 -15.83 -1.68
C ARG A 102 11.13 -16.36 -1.50
N THR A 103 10.91 -17.08 -0.40
CA THR A 103 9.64 -17.71 -0.08
C THR A 103 9.12 -17.22 1.25
N ALA A 104 7.85 -16.80 1.30
CA ALA A 104 7.17 -16.41 2.53
C ALA A 104 5.86 -17.20 2.65
N ARG A 105 5.52 -17.60 3.88
CA ARG A 105 4.22 -18.19 4.23
C ARG A 105 3.55 -17.32 5.28
N PHE A 106 2.31 -16.95 5.02
CA PHE A 106 1.54 -16.07 5.89
C PHE A 106 0.06 -16.50 5.95
N SER A 107 -0.69 -15.91 6.86
CA SER A 107 -2.15 -16.00 6.87
C SER A 107 -2.72 -14.60 7.01
N PHE A 108 -3.83 -14.33 6.34
CA PHE A 108 -4.55 -13.09 6.48
C PHE A 108 -5.08 -12.93 7.91
N VAL A 109 -4.93 -11.73 8.45
CA VAL A 109 -5.55 -11.33 9.70
C VAL A 109 -6.79 -10.50 9.36
N PRO A 110 -7.99 -10.88 9.83
CA PRO A 110 -9.21 -10.16 9.51
C PRO A 110 -9.10 -8.67 9.86
N GLU A 111 -9.56 -7.81 8.94
CA GLU A 111 -9.59 -6.36 9.13
C GLU A 111 -8.19 -5.73 9.28
N GLU A 112 -7.16 -6.37 8.72
CA GLU A 112 -5.77 -5.88 8.77
C GLU A 112 -5.14 -5.83 7.37
N SER A 113 -4.42 -4.74 7.09
CA SER A 113 -3.49 -4.61 5.96
C SER A 113 -2.07 -4.91 6.45
N VAL A 114 -1.52 -6.05 6.05
CA VAL A 114 -0.18 -6.48 6.48
C VAL A 114 0.84 -6.37 5.36
N VAL A 115 2.08 -6.04 5.71
CA VAL A 115 3.19 -5.92 4.74
C VAL A 115 4.12 -7.11 4.85
N ILE A 116 4.48 -7.67 3.69
CA ILE A 116 5.40 -8.80 3.57
C ILE A 116 6.59 -8.38 2.72
N LEU A 117 7.70 -8.08 3.39
CA LEU A 117 8.97 -7.78 2.72
C LEU A 117 9.62 -9.06 2.17
N MET A 118 9.93 -9.06 0.89
CA MET A 118 10.51 -10.18 0.16
C MET A 118 11.73 -9.71 -0.66
N HIS A 119 12.73 -9.17 0.01
CA HIS A 119 13.94 -8.68 -0.66
C HIS A 119 14.72 -9.82 -1.31
N LEU A 120 15.13 -9.61 -2.56
CA LEU A 120 15.97 -10.48 -3.37
C LEU A 120 17.41 -9.98 -3.26
N VAL A 121 18.25 -10.67 -2.49
CA VAL A 121 19.62 -10.20 -2.21
C VAL A 121 20.67 -11.02 -2.94
N GLU A 122 21.74 -10.38 -3.41
CA GLU A 122 22.82 -10.99 -4.17
C GLU A 122 23.50 -12.10 -3.36
N ALA A 123 23.64 -11.90 -2.05
CA ALA A 123 24.19 -12.89 -1.12
C ALA A 123 23.41 -14.22 -1.08
N CYS A 124 22.18 -14.25 -1.58
CA CYS A 124 21.33 -15.43 -1.64
C CYS A 124 21.41 -16.21 -2.96
N ILE A 125 22.19 -15.76 -3.94
CA ILE A 125 22.36 -16.47 -5.21
C ILE A 125 22.98 -17.86 -4.95
N GLY A 126 22.26 -18.91 -5.32
CA GLY A 126 22.68 -20.30 -5.13
C GLY A 126 22.62 -20.81 -3.68
N GLN A 127 22.06 -20.04 -2.75
CA GLN A 127 21.91 -20.46 -1.35
C GLN A 127 20.69 -21.40 -1.19
N ASP A 128 20.91 -22.60 -0.64
CA ASP A 128 19.85 -23.53 -0.26
C ASP A 128 19.70 -23.58 1.26
N CYS A 129 18.54 -23.17 1.76
CA CYS A 129 18.24 -23.09 3.20
C CYS A 129 17.52 -24.32 3.75
N GLY A 130 17.29 -25.37 2.95
CA GLY A 130 16.58 -26.56 3.39
C GLY A 130 15.06 -26.36 3.56
N ALA A 131 14.38 -27.37 4.10
CA ALA A 131 12.93 -27.39 4.15
C ALA A 131 12.36 -26.34 5.14
N ASN A 132 11.39 -25.53 4.66
CA ASN A 132 10.72 -24.45 5.40
C ASN A 132 11.62 -23.28 5.83
N GLN A 133 12.75 -23.08 5.17
CA GLN A 133 13.54 -21.86 5.30
C GLN A 133 13.74 -21.19 3.94
N THR A 134 14.02 -19.89 3.97
CA THR A 134 14.39 -19.09 2.80
C THR A 134 15.61 -18.25 3.12
N CYS A 135 16.39 -17.92 2.11
CA CYS A 135 17.51 -17.03 2.28
C CYS A 135 17.02 -15.57 2.37
N THR A 136 17.61 -14.81 3.27
CA THR A 136 17.30 -13.42 3.57
C THR A 136 18.59 -12.63 3.74
N GLU A 137 18.48 -11.32 3.89
CA GLU A 137 19.57 -10.42 4.30
C GLU A 137 20.25 -10.83 5.62
N ARG A 138 19.58 -11.65 6.46
CA ARG A 138 20.11 -12.19 7.73
C ARG A 138 20.50 -13.67 7.63
N GLY A 139 20.62 -14.20 6.41
CA GLY A 139 20.86 -15.62 6.14
C GLY A 139 19.57 -16.46 6.11
N CYS A 140 19.68 -17.76 6.35
CA CYS A 140 18.55 -18.69 6.27
C CYS A 140 17.57 -18.50 7.44
N GLN A 141 16.35 -18.05 7.13
CA GLN A 141 15.28 -17.83 8.11
C GLN A 141 14.03 -18.63 7.77
N SER A 142 13.11 -18.75 8.73
CA SER A 142 11.84 -19.44 8.52
C SER A 142 11.03 -18.80 7.39
N VAL A 143 10.38 -19.63 6.56
CA VAL A 143 9.39 -19.12 5.59
C VAL A 143 8.11 -18.66 6.29
N ASP A 144 7.77 -19.25 7.43
CA ASP A 144 6.60 -18.86 8.21
C ASP A 144 6.88 -17.49 8.84
N ARG A 145 6.18 -16.46 8.37
CA ARG A 145 6.37 -15.08 8.80
C ARG A 145 5.50 -14.78 10.02
N SER A 146 6.16 -14.48 11.13
CA SER A 146 5.58 -13.81 12.31
C SER A 146 5.70 -12.29 12.24
N ASP A 147 6.59 -11.81 11.39
CA ASP A 147 7.04 -10.41 11.36
C ASP A 147 6.22 -9.68 10.30
N LEU A 148 4.93 -9.49 10.60
CA LEU A 148 3.99 -8.73 9.78
C LEU A 148 4.02 -7.27 10.24
N PHE A 149 4.23 -6.36 9.29
CA PHE A 149 4.32 -4.93 9.57
C PHE A 149 3.01 -4.24 9.18
N VAL A 150 2.69 -3.15 9.89
CA VAL A 150 1.59 -2.26 9.52
C VAL A 150 2.00 -1.48 8.28
N TRP A 151 1.11 -1.39 7.30
CA TRP A 151 1.36 -0.61 6.09
C TRP A 151 1.36 0.88 6.39
N THR A 152 2.46 1.56 6.05
CA THR A 152 2.64 3.00 6.25
C THR A 152 2.32 3.82 4.99
N GLY A 153 1.97 3.18 3.88
CA GLY A 153 1.80 3.83 2.57
C GLY A 153 3.05 3.77 1.68
N VAL A 154 4.23 3.52 2.28
CA VAL A 154 5.52 3.47 1.58
C VAL A 154 6.06 2.04 1.61
N PRO A 155 6.45 1.45 0.46
CA PRO A 155 7.13 0.16 0.44
C PRO A 155 8.52 0.30 1.07
N PRO A 156 8.81 -0.41 2.18
CA PRO A 156 10.13 -0.36 2.81
C PRO A 156 11.22 -0.84 1.86
N ARG A 157 12.38 -0.16 1.87
CA ARG A 157 13.54 -0.51 1.06
C ARG A 157 14.40 -1.59 1.72
N LEU A 158 15.27 -2.20 0.93
CA LEU A 158 16.29 -3.12 1.44
C LEU A 158 17.22 -2.41 2.44
N GLY A 159 17.22 -2.87 3.70
CA GLY A 159 18.06 -2.34 4.78
C GLY A 159 17.28 -1.54 5.82
N GLU A 160 16.08 -1.08 5.47
CA GLU A 160 15.15 -0.47 6.42
C GLU A 160 14.44 -1.57 7.22
N THR A 161 14.50 -1.47 8.55
CA THR A 161 13.56 -2.19 9.41
C THR A 161 12.37 -1.27 9.63
N PRO A 162 11.15 -1.62 9.18
CA PRO A 162 9.96 -0.87 9.53
C PRO A 162 9.87 -0.87 11.06
N ASP A 163 9.93 0.30 11.68
CA ASP A 163 9.95 0.42 13.12
C ASP A 163 8.66 -0.17 13.69
N ALA A 164 8.82 -1.26 14.44
CA ALA A 164 7.73 -1.91 15.16
C ALA A 164 7.54 -1.30 16.56
N GLY A 165 8.16 -0.15 16.84
CA GLY A 165 8.05 0.61 18.08
C GLY A 165 6.79 1.48 18.15
N LEU A 166 6.11 1.41 19.29
CA LEU A 166 5.26 2.52 19.74
C LEU A 166 6.09 3.81 19.72
N PRO A 167 5.53 4.99 19.37
CA PRO A 167 6.27 6.24 19.40
C PRO A 167 6.81 6.44 20.81
N ASP A 168 8.10 6.22 20.98
CA ASP A 168 8.80 6.47 22.22
C ASP A 168 8.83 7.97 22.41
N ALA A 169 8.29 8.38 23.56
CA ALA A 169 8.31 9.75 24.04
C ALA A 169 9.75 10.14 24.41
N GLY A 170 10.64 10.18 23.42
CA GLY A 170 11.94 10.80 23.49
C GLY A 170 11.76 12.29 23.70
N THR A 171 12.37 12.81 24.76
CA THR A 171 12.49 14.24 25.01
C THR A 171 13.15 14.94 23.82
N PRO A 172 12.81 16.21 23.52
CA PRO A 172 13.46 16.96 22.45
C PRO A 172 14.94 17.10 22.80
N ASP A 173 15.79 16.32 22.12
CA ASP A 173 17.22 16.37 22.30
C ASP A 173 17.77 17.57 21.53
N ASP A 174 18.58 18.33 22.23
CA ASP A 174 19.16 19.60 21.83
C ASP A 174 20.23 19.35 20.76
N GLY A 175 19.83 19.31 19.49
CA GLY A 175 20.50 19.89 18.32
C GLY A 175 22.01 19.71 18.14
N SER A 176 22.67 18.77 18.81
CA SER A 176 24.10 18.51 18.65
C SER A 176 24.33 17.03 18.38
N VAL A 177 24.23 16.66 17.11
CA VAL A 177 24.73 15.39 16.60
C VAL A 177 26.26 15.46 16.58
N PRO A 178 27.00 14.47 17.12
CA PRO A 178 28.46 14.47 17.09
C PRO A 178 28.99 14.44 15.66
N THR A 179 30.06 15.20 15.39
CA THR A 179 30.70 15.42 14.07
C THR A 179 31.38 14.20 13.44
N ASP A 180 30.98 12.99 13.82
CA ASP A 180 31.48 11.70 13.34
C ASP A 180 30.32 10.78 12.91
N ALA A 181 29.09 11.32 12.84
CA ALA A 181 27.86 10.62 12.45
C ALA A 181 27.25 11.14 11.13
N CYS A 182 27.87 12.13 10.49
CA CYS A 182 27.38 12.67 9.23
C CYS A 182 27.71 11.70 8.08
N THR A 183 26.71 11.31 7.31
CA THR A 183 26.80 10.33 6.23
C THR A 183 26.37 10.93 4.89
N GLU A 184 26.19 10.10 3.85
CA GLU A 184 25.50 10.57 2.64
C GLU A 184 24.02 10.77 2.96
N GLU A 185 23.44 11.80 2.35
CA GLU A 185 22.05 12.20 2.57
C GLU A 185 21.08 11.08 2.16
N LEU A 186 20.19 10.69 3.08
CA LEU A 186 19.13 9.72 2.84
C LEU A 186 17.79 10.42 2.98
N CYS A 187 16.80 10.02 2.18
CA CYS A 187 15.47 10.63 2.24
C CYS A 187 14.70 10.06 3.45
N ASN A 188 14.92 10.62 4.64
CA ASN A 188 14.43 10.07 5.90
C ASN A 188 13.92 11.11 6.91
N ASP A 189 13.69 12.35 6.48
CA ASP A 189 13.27 13.48 7.32
C ASP A 189 14.32 13.88 8.38
N ALA A 190 15.61 13.59 8.14
CA ALA A 190 16.73 13.99 8.98
C ALA A 190 17.87 14.64 8.16
N ASP A 191 18.66 15.48 8.83
CA ASP A 191 19.89 16.08 8.30
C ASP A 191 21.04 15.08 8.49
N ASP A 192 21.25 14.21 7.51
CA ASP A 192 22.23 13.12 7.59
C ASP A 192 23.63 13.60 7.25
N ASP A 193 23.78 14.61 6.37
CA ASP A 193 25.08 15.17 6.00
C ASP A 193 25.56 16.34 6.91
N CYS A 194 24.70 16.74 7.85
CA CYS A 194 24.92 17.78 8.86
C CYS A 194 25.15 19.19 8.28
N ASP A 195 24.60 19.52 7.12
CA ASP A 195 24.74 20.84 6.51
C ASP A 195 23.73 21.88 7.04
N GLY A 196 22.73 21.41 7.81
CA GLY A 196 21.70 22.21 8.46
C GLY A 196 20.39 22.34 7.67
N GLU A 197 20.30 21.72 6.50
CA GLU A 197 19.06 21.48 5.78
C GLU A 197 18.63 20.00 5.98
N VAL A 198 17.41 19.65 5.56
CA VAL A 198 16.87 18.29 5.72
C VAL A 198 16.46 17.80 4.34
N ASP A 199 17.00 16.67 3.91
CA ASP A 199 16.68 15.98 2.66
C ASP A 199 16.84 16.87 1.41
N GLU A 200 17.72 17.87 1.42
CA GLU A 200 17.92 18.82 0.33
C GLU A 200 18.52 18.21 -0.94
N GLY A 201 19.00 16.97 -0.85
CA GLY A 201 19.38 16.11 -1.97
C GLY A 201 18.20 15.53 -2.78
N PHE A 202 16.95 15.65 -2.29
CA PHE A 202 15.78 15.00 -2.86
C PHE A 202 14.78 16.00 -3.47
N ASP A 203 14.17 15.63 -4.60
CA ASP A 203 13.19 16.48 -5.28
C ASP A 203 11.80 16.33 -4.66
N LEU A 204 11.56 17.05 -3.57
CA LEU A 204 10.24 17.01 -2.92
C LEU A 204 9.15 17.75 -3.70
N ALA A 205 9.47 18.47 -4.77
CA ALA A 205 8.52 19.30 -5.49
C ALA A 205 7.86 18.56 -6.66
N THR A 206 8.59 17.67 -7.31
CA THR A 206 8.14 16.97 -8.51
C THR A 206 8.42 15.47 -8.53
N ASP A 207 9.14 14.92 -7.55
CA ASP A 207 9.31 13.46 -7.46
C ASP A 207 8.00 12.81 -6.99
N PRO A 208 7.35 11.98 -7.83
CA PRO A 208 6.14 11.27 -7.42
C PRO A 208 6.38 10.28 -6.26
N PHE A 209 7.62 9.94 -5.93
CA PHE A 209 7.99 9.04 -4.83
C PHE A 209 8.36 9.77 -3.53
N ASN A 210 8.57 11.10 -3.55
CA ASN A 210 8.97 11.91 -2.40
C ASN A 210 8.17 13.23 -2.33
N CYS A 211 6.89 13.20 -2.72
CA CYS A 211 6.14 14.43 -2.97
C CYS A 211 5.83 15.21 -1.69
N GLY A 212 6.42 16.37 -1.51
CA GLY A 212 6.24 17.19 -0.31
C GLY A 212 6.89 16.61 0.95
N GLY A 213 7.60 15.49 0.82
CA GLY A 213 8.25 14.79 1.92
C GLY A 213 8.72 13.40 1.50
N CYS A 214 9.73 12.89 2.19
CA CYS A 214 10.36 11.62 1.83
C CYS A 214 9.38 10.44 1.87
N GLY A 215 9.45 9.60 0.84
CA GLY A 215 8.58 8.44 0.67
C GLY A 215 7.11 8.78 0.40
N ASN A 216 6.71 10.05 0.31
CA ASN A 216 5.31 10.41 0.04
C ASN A 216 4.95 10.14 -1.42
N LEU A 217 4.47 8.92 -1.67
CA LEU A 217 4.05 8.46 -2.99
C LEU A 217 2.66 8.99 -3.34
N CYS A 218 2.53 9.54 -4.54
CA CYS A 218 1.24 10.00 -5.06
C CYS A 218 0.37 8.84 -5.58
N VAL A 219 -0.15 8.04 -4.64
CA VAL A 219 -1.12 6.97 -4.90
C VAL A 219 -2.53 7.37 -4.48
N PHE A 220 -3.49 7.17 -5.37
CA PHE A 220 -4.90 7.43 -5.11
C PHE A 220 -5.70 6.14 -5.22
N ARG A 221 -6.78 6.05 -4.42
CA ARG A 221 -7.68 4.90 -4.53
C ARG A 221 -8.36 4.94 -5.90
N ASN A 222 -8.23 3.85 -6.65
CA ASN A 222 -8.77 3.70 -8.01
C ASN A 222 -8.30 4.80 -8.97
N GLY A 223 -7.07 5.28 -8.83
CA GLY A 223 -6.54 6.34 -9.69
C GLY A 223 -5.04 6.52 -9.59
N ASP A 224 -4.49 7.18 -10.60
CA ASP A 224 -3.10 7.57 -10.71
C ASP A 224 -2.88 8.99 -10.18
N GLY A 225 -1.68 9.25 -9.67
CA GLY A 225 -1.28 10.54 -9.13
C GLY A 225 0.09 11.00 -9.59
N GLU A 226 0.30 12.31 -9.56
CA GLU A 226 1.60 12.95 -9.82
C GLU A 226 1.94 13.94 -8.71
N CYS A 227 3.24 14.24 -8.54
CA CYS A 227 3.69 15.28 -7.64
C CYS A 227 3.75 16.64 -8.36
N THR A 228 2.99 17.61 -7.86
CA THR A 228 3.02 18.98 -8.38
C THR A 228 3.21 19.98 -7.26
N GLY A 229 4.41 20.57 -7.18
CA GLY A 229 4.72 21.61 -6.20
C GLY A 229 4.75 21.08 -4.76
N GLY A 230 5.09 19.80 -4.58
CA GLY A 230 5.09 19.12 -3.28
C GLY A 230 3.71 18.68 -2.81
N GLU A 231 2.72 18.67 -3.71
CA GLU A 231 1.38 18.17 -3.43
C GLU A 231 1.03 17.06 -4.42
N CYS A 232 0.53 15.94 -3.90
CA CYS A 232 0.04 14.86 -4.74
C CYS A 232 -1.29 15.27 -5.37
N VAL A 233 -1.37 15.17 -6.69
CA VAL A 233 -2.56 15.49 -7.47
C VAL A 233 -3.02 14.27 -8.25
N VAL A 234 -4.33 14.00 -8.25
CA VAL A 234 -4.93 12.96 -9.09
C VAL A 234 -4.79 13.37 -10.55
N THR A 235 -4.27 12.48 -11.40
CA THR A 235 -4.16 12.73 -12.84
C THR A 235 -5.17 11.95 -13.66
N ALA A 236 -5.54 10.76 -13.19
CA ALA A 236 -6.54 9.92 -13.85
C ALA A 236 -7.22 8.97 -12.86
N CYS A 237 -8.49 8.68 -13.11
CA CYS A 237 -9.19 7.59 -12.43
C CYS A 237 -9.14 6.30 -13.26
N ASP A 238 -9.07 5.18 -12.55
CA ASP A 238 -9.20 3.85 -13.12
C ASP A 238 -10.52 3.74 -13.90
N PRO A 239 -10.57 2.91 -14.96
CA PRO A 239 -11.79 2.73 -15.72
C PRO A 239 -12.99 2.31 -14.85
N GLY A 240 -14.02 3.17 -14.84
CA GLY A 240 -15.23 2.96 -14.04
C GLY A 240 -15.26 3.69 -12.70
N PHE A 241 -14.26 4.53 -12.42
CA PHE A 241 -14.22 5.42 -11.28
C PHE A 241 -14.14 6.89 -11.70
N ASP A 242 -14.61 7.78 -10.83
CA ASP A 242 -14.61 9.23 -11.04
C ASP A 242 -14.54 9.98 -9.69
N ASP A 243 -14.14 11.25 -9.73
CA ASP A 243 -14.05 12.17 -8.59
C ASP A 243 -15.37 12.95 -8.45
N CYS A 244 -16.31 12.41 -7.69
CA CYS A 244 -17.65 12.98 -7.54
C CYS A 244 -17.90 13.60 -6.17
N VAL A 245 -17.01 13.40 -5.20
CA VAL A 245 -17.16 13.85 -3.82
C VAL A 245 -16.26 15.05 -3.55
N ALA A 246 -16.85 16.25 -3.61
CA ALA A 246 -16.12 17.48 -3.35
C ALA A 246 -15.42 17.49 -1.97
N GLY A 247 -14.11 17.77 -1.98
CA GLY A 247 -13.27 17.80 -0.78
C GLY A 247 -12.71 16.44 -0.37
N ASN A 248 -12.94 15.40 -1.17
CA ASN A 248 -12.21 14.15 -1.13
C ASN A 248 -11.44 14.07 -2.45
N ASP A 249 -10.14 14.36 -2.43
CA ASP A 249 -9.34 14.40 -3.65
C ASP A 249 -9.03 12.96 -4.07
N GLY A 250 -9.76 12.42 -5.06
CA GLY A 250 -9.62 11.00 -5.41
C GLY A 250 -10.57 10.47 -6.48
N CYS A 251 -10.55 9.15 -6.66
CA CYS A 251 -11.42 8.41 -7.60
C CYS A 251 -12.35 7.47 -6.82
N GLU A 252 -13.07 8.06 -5.87
CA GLU A 252 -13.85 7.35 -4.85
C GLU A 252 -15.17 6.78 -5.37
N THR A 253 -15.68 7.28 -6.50
CA THR A 253 -17.04 6.96 -6.95
C THR A 253 -17.03 5.90 -8.05
N ASP A 254 -17.61 4.72 -7.79
CA ASP A 254 -17.83 3.69 -8.81
C ASP A 254 -19.02 4.06 -9.72
N VAL A 255 -18.71 4.73 -10.82
CA VAL A 255 -19.69 5.20 -11.79
C VAL A 255 -20.35 4.06 -12.58
N ARG A 256 -20.01 2.78 -12.33
CA ARG A 256 -20.66 1.64 -13.02
C ARG A 256 -21.95 1.23 -12.35
N MET A 257 -22.10 1.55 -11.07
CA MET A 257 -23.21 1.08 -10.24
C MET A 257 -23.84 2.17 -9.37
N ASP A 258 -23.22 3.34 -9.24
CA ASP A 258 -23.80 4.46 -8.51
C ASP A 258 -25.00 5.04 -9.28
N GLU A 259 -26.19 4.96 -8.68
CA GLU A 259 -27.42 5.51 -9.24
C GLU A 259 -27.42 7.04 -9.33
N ALA A 260 -26.61 7.74 -8.52
CA ALA A 260 -26.48 9.18 -8.54
C ALA A 260 -25.38 9.68 -9.50
N ASN A 261 -24.44 8.81 -9.89
CA ASN A 261 -23.23 9.14 -10.65
C ASN A 261 -23.00 8.15 -11.82
N CYS A 262 -24.05 7.71 -12.49
CA CYS A 262 -23.97 6.60 -13.44
C CYS A 262 -23.21 6.98 -14.71
N GLY A 263 -22.00 6.47 -14.89
CA GLY A 263 -21.10 6.72 -16.01
C GLY A 263 -20.35 8.06 -16.00
N ALA A 264 -20.75 8.98 -15.13
CA ALA A 264 -20.04 10.22 -14.83
C ALA A 264 -20.66 10.88 -13.58
N CYS A 265 -19.90 11.73 -12.90
CA CYS A 265 -20.41 12.48 -11.76
C CYS A 265 -21.69 13.27 -12.07
N GLY A 266 -22.66 13.16 -11.17
CA GLY A 266 -23.96 13.83 -11.25
C GLY A 266 -24.93 13.26 -12.29
N ASN A 267 -24.57 12.18 -13.02
CA ASN A 267 -25.50 11.53 -13.94
C ASN A 267 -26.44 10.57 -13.20
N ALA A 268 -27.44 11.13 -12.52
CA ALA A 268 -28.38 10.36 -11.74
C ALA A 268 -29.45 9.65 -12.60
N CYS A 269 -29.59 8.34 -12.43
CA CYS A 269 -30.73 7.59 -12.95
C CYS A 269 -32.00 7.91 -12.15
N SER A 270 -33.18 7.58 -12.69
CA SER A 270 -34.50 7.83 -12.09
C SER A 270 -35.24 6.54 -11.70
N PRO A 271 -34.86 5.87 -10.59
CA PRO A 271 -35.58 4.69 -10.10
C PRO A 271 -37.08 4.96 -9.86
N PRO A 272 -37.98 4.01 -10.18
CA PRO A 272 -37.69 2.66 -10.71
C PRO A 272 -37.66 2.60 -12.25
N ARG A 273 -37.63 3.74 -12.97
CA ARG A 273 -37.69 3.74 -14.44
C ARG A 273 -36.39 3.22 -15.06
N ASP A 274 -35.28 3.57 -14.46
CA ASP A 274 -33.93 3.21 -14.83
C ASP A 274 -33.03 3.09 -13.59
N ILE A 275 -32.10 2.15 -13.67
CA ILE A 275 -31.04 1.86 -12.69
C ILE A 275 -29.69 1.95 -13.40
N CYS A 276 -28.61 2.11 -12.64
CA CYS A 276 -27.27 2.13 -13.23
C CYS A 276 -26.80 0.71 -13.59
N CYS A 277 -26.47 0.50 -14.86
CA CYS A 277 -26.01 -0.78 -15.38
C CYS A 277 -24.72 -0.57 -16.17
N ASN A 278 -23.56 -0.82 -15.55
CA ASN A 278 -22.24 -0.65 -16.19
C ASN A 278 -22.11 0.73 -16.85
N SER A 279 -22.34 1.79 -16.07
CA SER A 279 -22.19 3.18 -16.50
C SER A 279 -23.27 3.70 -17.45
N GLU A 280 -24.37 2.98 -17.61
CA GLU A 280 -25.54 3.44 -18.37
C GLU A 280 -26.83 3.34 -17.55
N CYS A 281 -27.65 4.40 -17.57
CA CYS A 281 -29.01 4.33 -17.02
C CYS A 281 -29.90 3.50 -17.94
N ARG A 282 -30.36 2.34 -17.46
CA ARG A 282 -31.19 1.39 -18.23
C ARG A 282 -32.35 0.90 -17.37
N PRO A 283 -33.50 0.49 -17.95
CA PRO A 283 -34.61 -0.05 -17.17
C PRO A 283 -34.30 -1.34 -16.39
N ASN A 284 -33.27 -2.09 -16.80
CA ASN A 284 -32.72 -3.26 -16.11
C ASN A 284 -31.34 -3.62 -16.69
N CYS A 285 -30.58 -4.46 -15.97
CA CYS A 285 -29.22 -4.90 -16.35
C CYS A 285 -29.18 -6.32 -16.94
N ASN A 286 -30.30 -6.81 -17.46
CA ASN A 286 -30.43 -8.17 -18.00
C ASN A 286 -30.00 -8.27 -19.47
#